data_AF-H6NLG9-F1
#
_entry.id   AF-H6NLG9-F1
#
_cell.length_a   1.000
_cell.length_b   1.000
_cell.length_c   1.000
_cell.angle_alpha   90.00
_cell.angle_beta   90.00
_cell.angle_gamma   90.00
#
_symmetry.space_group_name_H-M   'P 1'
#
loop_
_entity.id
_entity.type
_entity.pdbx_description
1 polymer ?
#
loop_
_entity_poly.entity_id
_entity_poly.type
_entity_poly.pdbx_seq_one_letter_code
_entity_poly.pdbx_strand_id
1 'polypeptide(L)'
;MDLQETAAKINGLVASPSLPAVEDSLYEGVEAHLRGLELSKQLQIHNLLDVEALRLIYCCRETSSLDDSVLEHLIWRYFQLMLDLQGNRFTDALLNELLTEYSRKRSMALESIVIRGLKEDRFSEAQSAEADLVFTSKVYRKERLASVCRRIVREGSRLTAEEVNRLLELRLYAVLESALERGCLEQDALEKLTASIAGINDSKKRTRLQEMAREHQNRGGQTL
;
A
#
# COMPACT_ATOMS: atom_id res chain seq x y z
N MET A 1 -19.69 28.04 5.77
CA MET A 1 -20.33 26.81 6.25
C MET A 1 -19.32 26.03 7.11
N ASP A 2 -19.78 25.46 8.22
CA ASP A 2 -18.96 24.66 9.13
C ASP A 2 -18.71 23.25 8.54
N LEU A 3 -17.49 22.72 8.71
CA LEU A 3 -17.07 21.46 8.09
C LEU A 3 -17.84 20.26 8.68
N GLN A 4 -18.05 20.24 9.99
CA GLN A 4 -18.76 19.16 10.67
C GLN A 4 -20.25 19.20 10.33
N GLU A 5 -20.83 20.40 10.29
CA GLU A 5 -22.22 20.58 9.86
C GLU A 5 -22.45 20.10 8.43
N THR A 6 -21.54 20.41 7.50
CA THR A 6 -21.64 19.93 6.11
C THR A 6 -21.51 18.41 6.02
N ALA A 7 -20.55 17.81 6.72
CA ALA A 7 -20.39 16.36 6.73
C ALA A 7 -21.63 15.65 7.30
N ALA A 8 -22.19 16.16 8.40
CA ALA A 8 -23.41 15.63 9.00
C ALA A 8 -24.61 15.70 8.04
N LYS A 9 -24.74 16.79 7.27
CA LYS A 9 -25.78 16.92 6.24
C LYS A 9 -25.60 15.89 5.13
N ILE A 10 -24.37 15.73 4.62
CA ILE A 10 -24.07 14.75 3.57
C ILE A 10 -24.39 13.33 4.04
N ASN A 11 -23.86 12.93 5.19
CA ASN A 11 -24.12 11.60 5.76
C ASN A 11 -25.63 11.37 5.99
N GLY A 12 -26.34 12.39 6.50
CA GLY A 12 -27.79 12.33 6.70
C GLY A 12 -28.60 12.19 5.40
N LEU A 13 -28.15 12.81 4.30
CA LEU A 13 -28.78 12.65 2.99
C LEU A 13 -28.67 11.21 2.48
N VAL A 14 -27.49 10.60 2.62
CA VAL A 14 -27.21 9.27 2.06
C VAL A 14 -27.75 8.14 2.94
N ALA A 15 -27.92 8.37 4.25
CA ALA A 15 -28.50 7.40 5.17
C ALA A 15 -30.00 7.11 4.96
N SER A 16 -30.71 7.86 4.10
CA SER A 16 -32.15 7.71 3.91
C SER A 16 -32.50 6.47 3.05
N PRO A 17 -33.20 5.46 3.58
CA PRO A 17 -33.44 4.16 2.91
C PRO A 17 -34.40 4.18 1.72
N SER A 18 -34.84 5.36 1.25
CA SER A 18 -36.01 5.49 0.36
C SER A 18 -35.72 5.80 -1.11
N LEU A 19 -34.49 5.73 -1.62
CA LEU A 19 -34.20 6.19 -2.99
C LEU A 19 -33.34 5.22 -3.83
N PRO A 20 -33.91 4.13 -4.37
CA PRO A 20 -33.28 3.35 -5.43
C PRO A 20 -33.41 3.97 -6.84
N ALA A 21 -34.05 5.14 -7.00
CA ALA A 21 -34.40 5.69 -8.32
C ALA A 21 -33.75 7.03 -8.70
N VAL A 22 -32.92 7.64 -7.85
CA VAL A 22 -32.30 8.94 -8.20
C VAL A 22 -30.91 9.10 -7.60
N GLU A 23 -30.00 8.16 -7.91
CA GLU A 23 -28.57 8.29 -7.54
C GLU A 23 -28.00 9.64 -8.00
N ASP A 24 -28.38 10.10 -9.19
CA ASP A 24 -27.95 11.39 -9.74
C ASP A 24 -28.43 12.60 -8.90
N SER A 25 -29.71 12.66 -8.53
CA SER A 25 -30.24 13.79 -7.73
C SER A 25 -29.71 13.77 -6.30
N LEU A 26 -29.50 12.58 -5.73
CA LEU A 26 -28.87 12.46 -4.42
C LEU A 26 -27.41 12.98 -4.47
N TYR A 27 -26.67 12.57 -5.51
CA TYR A 27 -25.30 13.02 -5.71
C TYR A 27 -25.21 14.53 -5.98
N GLU A 28 -26.11 15.12 -6.77
CA GLU A 28 -26.21 16.57 -6.96
C GLU A 28 -26.33 17.32 -5.63
N GLY A 29 -27.14 16.80 -4.69
CA GLY A 29 -27.27 17.35 -3.34
C GLY A 29 -25.98 17.27 -2.53
N VAL A 30 -25.28 16.13 -2.58
CA VAL A 30 -23.97 15.93 -1.94
C VAL A 30 -22.93 16.89 -2.54
N GLU A 31 -22.87 16.98 -3.86
CA GLU A 31 -21.92 17.84 -4.57
C GLU A 31 -22.16 19.32 -4.30
N ALA A 32 -23.42 19.76 -4.23
CA ALA A 32 -23.79 21.12 -3.85
C ALA A 32 -23.27 21.47 -2.44
N HIS A 33 -23.39 20.54 -1.49
CA HIS A 33 -22.85 20.72 -0.14
C HIS A 33 -21.32 20.81 -0.12
N LEU A 34 -20.63 19.95 -0.88
CA LEU A 34 -19.18 19.98 -1.01
C LEU A 34 -18.67 21.29 -1.63
N ARG A 35 -19.30 21.74 -2.71
CA ARG A 35 -18.94 23.00 -3.38
C ARG A 35 -19.19 24.25 -2.55
N GLY A 36 -20.13 24.19 -1.61
CA GLY A 36 -20.37 25.26 -0.65
C GLY A 36 -19.24 25.44 0.38
N LEU A 37 -18.27 24.53 0.44
CA LEU A 37 -17.07 24.66 1.27
C LEU A 37 -15.92 25.33 0.52
N GLU A 38 -15.06 26.02 1.26
CA GLU A 38 -13.76 26.46 0.74
C GLU A 38 -12.87 25.25 0.41
N LEU A 39 -12.00 25.37 -0.59
CA LEU A 39 -11.16 24.26 -1.06
C LEU A 39 -10.37 23.57 0.06
N SER A 40 -9.80 24.33 0.99
CA SER A 40 -9.06 23.78 2.15
C SER A 40 -9.93 22.87 3.03
N LYS A 41 -11.23 23.17 3.15
CA LYS A 41 -12.22 22.36 3.88
C LYS A 41 -12.69 21.18 3.06
N GLN A 42 -12.89 21.35 1.75
CA GLN A 42 -13.20 20.23 0.84
C GLN A 42 -12.12 19.15 0.91
N LEU A 43 -10.84 19.54 0.92
CA LEU A 43 -9.71 18.62 1.06
C LEU A 43 -9.69 17.86 2.39
N GLN A 44 -10.39 18.33 3.42
CA GLN A 44 -10.41 17.71 4.75
C GLN A 44 -11.68 16.89 5.03
N ILE A 45 -12.77 17.11 4.28
CA ILE A 45 -14.09 16.55 4.59
C ILE A 45 -14.12 15.03 4.55
N HIS A 46 -13.27 14.40 3.73
CA HIS A 46 -13.19 12.94 3.62
C HIS A 46 -13.03 12.23 4.96
N ASN A 47 -12.43 12.87 5.97
CA ASN A 47 -12.27 12.29 7.31
C ASN A 47 -13.57 12.19 8.12
N LEU A 48 -14.63 12.89 7.70
CA LEU A 48 -15.91 12.99 8.40
C LEU A 48 -17.07 12.30 7.66
N LEU A 49 -16.85 11.88 6.42
CA LEU A 49 -17.86 11.19 5.62
C LEU A 49 -17.93 9.70 5.99
N ASP A 50 -19.14 9.16 6.01
CA ASP A 50 -19.37 7.73 6.16
C ASP A 50 -19.08 6.96 4.86
N VAL A 51 -19.12 5.63 4.94
CA VAL A 51 -18.79 4.77 3.80
C VAL A 51 -19.84 4.89 2.70
N GLU A 52 -21.11 5.09 3.05
CA GLU A 52 -22.21 5.27 2.11
C GLU A 52 -22.03 6.54 1.27
N ALA A 53 -21.71 7.68 1.90
CA ALA A 53 -21.45 8.93 1.21
C ALA A 53 -20.21 8.83 0.31
N LEU A 54 -19.12 8.23 0.81
CA LEU A 54 -17.91 8.03 0.02
C LEU A 54 -18.14 7.09 -1.16
N ARG A 55 -18.96 6.05 -0.99
CA ARG A 55 -19.36 5.13 -2.06
C ARG A 55 -20.18 5.84 -3.11
N LEU A 56 -21.17 6.66 -2.72
CA LEU A 56 -21.96 7.44 -3.67
C LEU A 56 -21.07 8.38 -4.50
N ILE A 57 -20.19 9.13 -3.82
CA ILE A 57 -19.22 10.01 -4.49
C ILE A 57 -18.34 9.22 -5.45
N TYR A 58 -17.81 8.07 -5.03
CA TYR A 58 -17.00 7.22 -5.87
C TYR A 58 -17.77 6.77 -7.12
N CYS A 59 -19.01 6.29 -6.98
CA CYS A 59 -19.85 5.87 -8.10
C CYS A 59 -20.10 7.00 -9.12
N CYS A 60 -20.28 8.24 -8.66
CA CYS A 60 -20.58 9.41 -9.50
C CYS A 60 -19.34 10.24 -9.89
N ARG A 61 -18.12 9.78 -9.58
CA ARG A 61 -16.88 10.56 -9.74
C ARG A 61 -16.61 11.06 -11.15
N GLU A 62 -17.03 10.32 -12.18
CA GLU A 62 -16.77 10.65 -13.59
C GLU A 62 -17.61 11.85 -14.07
N THR A 63 -18.76 12.10 -13.44
CA THR A 63 -19.63 13.26 -13.72
C THR A 63 -19.45 14.38 -12.70
N SER A 64 -18.60 14.15 -11.68
CA SER A 64 -18.27 15.13 -10.67
C SER A 64 -17.60 16.35 -11.29
N SER A 65 -17.95 17.50 -10.75
CA SER A 65 -17.36 18.78 -11.10
C SER A 65 -16.66 19.42 -9.89
N LEU A 66 -16.27 18.58 -8.92
CA LEU A 66 -15.30 18.88 -7.88
C LEU A 66 -13.89 18.98 -8.44
N ASP A 67 -13.00 19.62 -7.69
CA ASP A 67 -11.58 19.66 -8.04
C ASP A 67 -10.95 18.25 -8.01
N ASP A 68 -10.07 17.94 -8.95
CA ASP A 68 -9.41 16.63 -9.05
C ASP A 68 -8.67 16.25 -7.76
N SER A 69 -8.07 17.22 -7.06
CA SER A 69 -7.40 16.96 -5.77
C SER A 69 -8.38 16.56 -4.68
N VAL A 70 -9.58 17.15 -4.65
CA VAL A 70 -10.65 16.79 -3.71
C VAL A 70 -11.15 15.38 -4.01
N LEU A 71 -11.37 15.06 -5.29
CA LEU A 71 -11.75 13.72 -5.72
C LEU A 71 -10.71 12.68 -5.36
N GLU A 72 -9.42 12.95 -5.57
CA GLU A 72 -8.34 12.04 -5.17
C GLU A 72 -8.40 11.70 -3.68
N HIS A 73 -8.58 12.70 -2.81
CA HIS A 73 -8.69 12.48 -1.36
C HIS A 73 -9.94 11.68 -0.97
N LEU A 74 -11.08 11.94 -1.61
CA LEU A 74 -12.33 11.22 -1.36
C LEU A 74 -12.22 9.75 -1.81
N ILE A 75 -11.71 9.50 -3.01
CA ILE A 75 -11.52 8.16 -3.58
C ILE A 75 -10.50 7.37 -2.74
N TRP A 76 -9.38 8.00 -2.37
CA TRP A 76 -8.40 7.38 -1.48
C TRP A 76 -9.02 6.95 -0.15
N ARG A 77 -9.83 7.83 0.46
CA ARG A 77 -10.49 7.54 1.73
C ARG A 77 -11.53 6.43 1.60
N TYR A 78 -12.27 6.40 0.50
CA TYR A 78 -13.19 5.31 0.16
C TYR A 78 -12.46 3.95 0.20
N PHE A 79 -11.35 3.80 -0.55
CA PHE A 79 -10.60 2.54 -0.56
C PHE A 79 -10.02 2.17 0.80
N GLN A 80 -9.59 3.14 1.60
CA GLN A 80 -9.13 2.87 2.97
C GLN A 80 -10.23 2.32 3.87
N LEU A 81 -11.41 2.94 3.87
CA LEU A 81 -12.53 2.45 4.67
C LEU A 81 -13.00 1.07 4.22
N MET A 82 -13.03 0.82 2.91
CA MET A 82 -13.36 -0.50 2.38
C MET A 82 -12.37 -1.57 2.85
N LEU A 83 -11.06 -1.25 2.91
CA LEU A 83 -10.05 -2.15 3.48
C LEU A 83 -10.26 -2.37 4.97
N ASP A 84 -10.53 -1.31 5.75
CA ASP A 84 -10.76 -1.41 7.19
C ASP A 84 -11.98 -2.30 7.49
N LEU A 85 -13.09 -2.12 6.75
CA LEU A 85 -14.30 -2.94 6.85
C LEU A 85 -14.07 -4.41 6.48
N GLN A 86 -13.14 -4.69 5.57
CA GLN A 86 -12.76 -6.06 5.18
C GLN A 86 -11.70 -6.68 6.10
N GLY A 87 -11.49 -6.12 7.30
CA GLY A 87 -10.51 -6.63 8.24
C GLY A 87 -9.08 -6.47 7.75
N ASN A 88 -8.81 -5.37 7.05
CA ASN A 88 -7.50 -5.01 6.52
C ASN A 88 -6.95 -5.99 5.47
N ARG A 89 -7.83 -6.67 4.72
CA ARG A 89 -7.46 -7.60 3.64
C ARG A 89 -8.00 -7.12 2.29
N PHE A 90 -7.24 -7.38 1.23
CA PHE A 90 -7.72 -7.16 -0.13
C PHE A 90 -8.58 -8.34 -0.56
N THR A 91 -9.87 -8.09 -0.80
CA THR A 91 -10.68 -8.99 -1.64
C THR A 91 -10.33 -8.78 -3.11
N ASP A 92 -10.53 -9.80 -3.94
CA ASP A 92 -10.24 -9.71 -5.38
C ASP A 92 -11.09 -8.62 -6.05
N ALA A 93 -12.34 -8.46 -5.61
CA ALA A 93 -13.22 -7.39 -6.07
C ALA A 93 -12.68 -6.00 -5.75
N LEU A 94 -12.27 -5.76 -4.50
CA LEU A 94 -11.73 -4.46 -4.07
C LEU A 94 -10.39 -4.16 -4.75
N LEU A 95 -9.54 -5.17 -4.93
CA LEU A 95 -8.29 -5.01 -5.66
C LEU A 95 -8.56 -4.62 -7.12
N ASN A 96 -9.41 -5.36 -7.82
CA ASN A 96 -9.74 -5.08 -9.22
C ASN A 96 -10.32 -3.66 -9.39
N GLU A 97 -11.21 -3.25 -8.49
CA GLU A 97 -11.75 -1.90 -8.44
C GLU A 97 -10.65 -0.84 -8.29
N LEU A 98 -9.70 -1.05 -7.36
CA LEU A 98 -8.55 -0.16 -7.16
C LEU A 98 -7.62 -0.12 -8.38
N LEU A 99 -7.31 -1.28 -8.97
CA LEU A 99 -6.45 -1.40 -10.16
C LEU A 99 -7.07 -0.68 -11.36
N THR A 100 -8.39 -0.83 -11.54
CA THR A 100 -9.15 -0.14 -12.58
C THR A 100 -9.06 1.37 -12.39
N GLU A 101 -9.28 1.85 -11.16
CA GLU A 101 -9.25 3.28 -10.86
C GLU A 101 -7.84 3.87 -11.06
N TYR A 102 -6.81 3.19 -10.54
CA TYR A 102 -5.43 3.62 -10.74
C TYR A 102 -5.05 3.62 -12.23
N SER A 103 -5.51 2.66 -13.02
CA SER A 103 -5.21 2.61 -14.46
C SER A 103 -5.76 3.81 -15.22
N ARG A 104 -6.88 4.39 -14.76
CA ARG A 104 -7.50 5.60 -15.35
C ARG A 104 -6.73 6.87 -15.00
N LYS A 105 -6.47 7.10 -13.71
CA LYS A 105 -5.98 8.41 -13.20
C LYS A 105 -4.50 8.42 -12.84
N ARG A 106 -3.87 7.25 -12.66
CA ARG A 106 -2.47 7.08 -12.19
C ARG A 106 -2.18 7.85 -10.89
N SER A 107 -3.17 7.91 -10.00
CA SER A 107 -3.08 8.62 -8.73
C SER A 107 -2.04 8.00 -7.79
N MET A 108 -1.13 8.82 -7.28
CA MET A 108 -0.12 8.42 -6.30
C MET A 108 -0.75 8.00 -4.96
N ALA A 109 -1.89 8.60 -4.60
CA ALA A 109 -2.61 8.22 -3.38
C ALA A 109 -3.09 6.77 -3.45
N LEU A 110 -3.62 6.32 -4.59
CA LEU A 110 -4.06 4.93 -4.78
C LEU A 110 -2.89 3.95 -4.81
N GLU A 111 -1.78 4.32 -5.45
CA GLU A 111 -0.56 3.51 -5.41
C GLU A 111 -0.04 3.33 -3.97
N SER A 112 -0.17 4.36 -3.14
CA SER A 112 0.24 4.30 -1.73
C SER A 112 -0.53 3.24 -0.92
N ILE A 113 -1.79 2.97 -1.29
CA ILE A 113 -2.61 1.92 -0.66
C ILE A 113 -2.04 0.54 -1.00
N VAL A 114 -1.68 0.30 -2.26
CA VAL A 114 -1.07 -0.96 -2.71
C VAL A 114 0.30 -1.16 -2.10
N ILE A 115 1.14 -0.12 -2.09
CA ILE A 115 2.46 -0.14 -1.43
C ILE A 115 2.32 -0.50 0.05
N ARG A 116 1.34 0.07 0.75
CA ARG A 116 1.08 -0.26 2.15
C ARG A 116 0.69 -1.73 2.29
N GLY A 117 -0.21 -2.23 1.46
CA GLY A 117 -0.61 -3.63 1.51
C GLY A 117 0.54 -4.60 1.21
N LEU A 118 1.45 -4.24 0.31
CA LEU A 118 2.68 -5.01 0.08
C LEU A 118 3.58 -5.03 1.31
N LYS A 119 3.82 -3.87 1.96
CA LYS A 119 4.63 -3.78 3.18
C LYS A 119 4.11 -4.63 4.33
N GLU A 120 2.79 -4.73 4.41
CA GLU A 120 2.09 -5.49 5.45
C GLU A 120 1.77 -6.93 5.02
N ASP A 121 2.26 -7.35 3.84
CA ASP A 121 2.06 -8.68 3.26
C ASP A 121 0.58 -9.12 3.23
N ARG A 122 -0.30 -8.19 2.88
CA ARG A 122 -1.77 -8.37 2.79
C ARG A 122 -2.23 -8.98 1.46
N PHE A 123 -1.32 -9.13 0.50
CA PHE A 123 -1.61 -9.65 -0.83
C PHE A 123 -1.33 -11.14 -0.93
N SER A 124 -2.19 -11.88 -1.64
CA SER A 124 -1.85 -13.20 -2.15
C SER A 124 -0.85 -13.10 -3.31
N GLU A 125 -0.25 -14.22 -3.73
CA GLU A 125 0.63 -14.20 -4.90
C GLU A 125 -0.14 -13.88 -6.19
N ALA A 126 -1.35 -14.43 -6.34
CA ALA A 126 -2.20 -14.14 -7.50
C ALA A 126 -2.54 -12.64 -7.58
N GLN A 127 -2.95 -12.05 -6.47
CA GLN A 127 -3.24 -10.62 -6.38
C GLN A 127 -2.00 -9.75 -6.64
N SER A 128 -0.82 -10.18 -6.17
CA SER A 128 0.44 -9.49 -6.46
C SER A 128 0.77 -9.54 -7.95
N ALA A 129 0.56 -10.69 -8.60
CA ALA A 129 0.77 -10.85 -10.03
C ALA A 129 -0.19 -9.98 -10.87
N GLU A 130 -1.44 -9.81 -10.45
CA GLU A 130 -2.38 -8.87 -11.07
C GLU A 130 -1.91 -7.42 -10.93
N ALA A 131 -1.45 -7.03 -9.73
CA ALA A 131 -0.91 -5.70 -9.50
C ALA A 131 0.37 -5.42 -10.32
N ASP A 132 1.20 -6.45 -10.55
CA ASP A 132 2.42 -6.35 -11.37
C ASP A 132 2.14 -5.97 -12.84
N LEU A 133 0.92 -6.23 -13.34
CA LEU A 133 0.50 -5.83 -14.70
C LEU A 133 0.18 -4.34 -14.81
N VAL A 134 -0.15 -3.70 -13.69
CA VAL A 134 -0.67 -2.33 -13.65
C VAL A 134 0.36 -1.33 -13.14
N PHE A 135 1.12 -1.70 -12.10
CA PHE A 135 2.07 -0.82 -11.44
C PHE A 135 3.50 -1.03 -11.94
N THR A 136 4.12 0.05 -12.41
CA THR A 136 5.49 0.01 -12.97
C THR A 136 6.47 0.90 -12.22
N SER A 137 6.02 1.61 -11.18
CA SER A 137 6.85 2.57 -10.45
C SER A 137 8.02 1.88 -9.76
N LYS A 138 9.12 2.63 -9.59
CA LYS A 138 10.30 2.17 -8.86
C LYS A 138 9.97 1.82 -7.40
N VAL A 139 9.06 2.57 -6.77
CA VAL A 139 8.67 2.35 -5.37
C VAL A 139 7.88 1.05 -5.26
N TYR A 140 6.90 0.83 -6.14
CA TYR A 140 6.14 -0.41 -6.20
C TYR A 140 7.05 -1.62 -6.40
N ARG A 141 7.92 -1.61 -7.44
CA ARG A 141 8.84 -2.73 -7.72
C ARG A 141 9.75 -3.08 -6.55
N LYS A 142 10.22 -2.05 -5.82
CA LYS A 142 11.04 -2.24 -4.63
C LYS A 142 10.26 -2.95 -3.52
N GLU A 143 9.04 -2.51 -3.23
CA GLU A 143 8.23 -3.09 -2.16
C GLU A 143 7.67 -4.47 -2.54
N ARG A 144 7.39 -4.71 -3.82
CA ARG A 144 7.06 -6.03 -4.37
C ARG A 144 8.20 -7.02 -4.16
N LEU A 145 9.45 -6.66 -4.50
CA LEU A 145 10.61 -7.51 -4.22
C LEU A 145 10.74 -7.79 -2.72
N ALA A 146 10.61 -6.75 -1.89
CA ALA A 146 10.69 -6.91 -0.45
C ALA A 146 9.63 -7.89 0.09
N SER A 147 8.40 -7.83 -0.43
CA SER A 147 7.31 -8.74 -0.04
C SER A 147 7.60 -10.19 -0.47
N VAL A 148 8.09 -10.42 -1.70
CA VAL A 148 8.51 -11.76 -2.15
C VAL A 148 9.55 -12.35 -1.22
N CYS A 149 10.63 -11.63 -0.96
CA CYS A 149 11.71 -12.12 -0.11
C CYS A 149 11.26 -12.33 1.35
N ARG A 150 10.41 -11.45 1.89
CA ARG A 150 9.82 -11.66 3.23
C ARG A 150 8.99 -12.95 3.30
N ARG A 151 8.24 -13.27 2.24
CA ARG A 151 7.48 -14.52 2.18
C ARG A 151 8.40 -15.74 2.17
N ILE A 152 9.44 -15.74 1.32
CA ILE A 152 10.44 -16.83 1.27
C ILE A 152 11.03 -17.08 2.68
N VAL A 153 11.45 -16.02 3.36
CA VAL A 153 12.01 -16.07 4.72
C VAL A 153 10.97 -16.55 5.76
N ARG A 154 9.70 -16.16 5.62
CA ARG A 154 8.61 -16.61 6.50
C ARG A 154 8.36 -18.10 6.38
N GLU A 155 8.40 -18.62 5.16
CA GLU A 155 8.19 -20.04 4.82
C GLU A 155 9.40 -20.92 5.19
N GLY A 156 10.51 -20.32 5.65
CA GLY A 156 11.72 -21.04 6.03
C GLY A 156 12.63 -21.39 4.86
N SER A 157 12.25 -20.98 3.64
CA SER A 157 13.07 -21.12 2.44
C SER A 157 14.27 -20.17 2.48
N ARG A 158 15.33 -20.51 1.73
CA ARG A 158 16.57 -19.74 1.72
C ARG A 158 16.58 -18.75 0.55
N LEU A 159 17.04 -17.52 0.81
CA LEU A 159 17.32 -16.53 -0.22
C LEU A 159 18.63 -16.85 -0.93
N THR A 160 18.60 -16.70 -2.24
CA THR A 160 19.73 -16.89 -3.15
C THR A 160 20.69 -15.70 -3.11
N ALA A 161 21.90 -15.90 -3.66
CA ALA A 161 22.88 -14.82 -3.80
C ALA A 161 22.37 -13.67 -4.70
N GLU A 162 21.58 -13.99 -5.75
CA GLU A 162 20.98 -12.99 -6.64
C GLU A 162 19.97 -12.12 -5.88
N GLU A 163 19.06 -12.72 -5.13
CA GLU A 163 18.07 -12.01 -4.33
C GLU A 163 18.74 -11.12 -3.28
N VAL A 164 19.76 -11.61 -2.58
CA VAL A 164 20.53 -10.81 -1.62
C VAL A 164 21.20 -9.61 -2.28
N ASN A 165 21.81 -9.78 -3.46
CA ASN A 165 22.39 -8.64 -4.19
C ASN A 165 21.34 -7.58 -4.52
N ARG A 166 20.17 -8.00 -5.03
CA ARG A 166 19.06 -7.07 -5.35
C ARG A 166 18.54 -6.35 -4.09
N LEU A 167 18.42 -7.04 -2.96
CA LEU A 167 18.03 -6.44 -1.68
C LEU A 167 19.07 -5.40 -1.21
N LEU A 168 20.36 -5.69 -1.36
CA LEU A 168 21.45 -4.77 -1.01
C LEU A 168 21.44 -3.51 -1.89
N GLU A 169 21.29 -3.68 -3.21
CA GLU A 169 21.19 -2.56 -4.18
C GLU A 169 20.01 -1.64 -3.86
N LEU A 170 18.88 -2.21 -3.49
CA LEU A 170 17.66 -1.47 -3.13
C LEU A 170 17.61 -1.03 -1.66
N ARG A 171 18.67 -1.32 -0.89
CA ARG A 171 18.83 -0.96 0.52
C ARG A 171 17.71 -1.51 1.41
N LEU A 172 17.26 -2.72 1.13
CA LEU A 172 16.20 -3.44 1.84
C LEU A 172 16.75 -4.25 3.03
N TYR A 173 17.53 -3.58 3.88
CA TYR A 173 18.31 -4.22 4.94
C TYR A 173 17.46 -4.97 5.97
N ALA A 174 16.25 -4.49 6.29
CA ALA A 174 15.36 -5.16 7.25
C ALA A 174 14.97 -6.58 6.81
N VAL A 175 14.84 -6.82 5.51
CA VAL A 175 14.55 -8.16 4.98
C VAL A 175 15.76 -9.08 5.17
N LEU A 176 16.97 -8.56 4.93
CA LEU A 176 18.22 -9.30 5.13
C LEU A 176 18.48 -9.62 6.60
N GLU A 177 18.23 -8.66 7.51
CA GLU A 177 18.34 -8.88 8.95
C GLU A 177 17.40 -10.02 9.39
N SER A 178 16.12 -9.98 8.98
CA SER A 178 15.17 -11.05 9.27
C SER A 178 15.56 -12.40 8.67
N ALA A 179 16.18 -12.42 7.48
CA ALA A 179 16.65 -13.65 6.85
C ALA A 179 17.82 -14.28 7.62
N LEU A 180 18.78 -13.46 8.08
CA LEU A 180 19.91 -13.89 8.91
C LEU A 180 19.45 -14.45 10.26
N GLU A 181 18.54 -13.75 10.94
CA GLU A 181 17.98 -14.17 12.23
C GLU A 181 17.31 -15.56 12.15
N ARG A 182 16.75 -15.89 10.98
CA ARG A 182 16.05 -17.15 10.72
C ARG A 182 16.91 -18.22 10.03
N GLY A 183 18.16 -17.92 9.70
CA GLY A 183 19.02 -18.82 8.92
C GLY A 183 18.51 -19.13 7.51
N CYS A 184 17.77 -18.20 6.93
CA CYS A 184 17.12 -18.30 5.62
C CYS A 184 17.99 -17.74 4.49
N LEU A 185 19.31 -17.96 4.52
CA LEU A 185 20.23 -17.56 3.45
C LEU A 185 21.00 -18.77 2.94
N GLU A 186 21.21 -18.84 1.63
CA GLU A 186 22.15 -19.80 1.03
C GLU A 186 23.60 -19.45 1.40
N GLN A 187 24.50 -20.43 1.29
CA GLN A 187 25.91 -20.25 1.64
C GLN A 187 26.56 -19.14 0.79
N ASP A 188 26.39 -19.18 -0.53
CA ASP A 188 26.90 -18.17 -1.46
C ASP A 188 26.32 -16.78 -1.16
N ALA A 189 25.08 -16.71 -0.65
CA ALA A 189 24.43 -15.47 -0.26
C ALA A 189 25.04 -14.88 1.03
N LEU A 190 25.42 -15.73 1.99
CA LEU A 190 26.16 -15.33 3.19
C LEU A 190 27.52 -14.76 2.84
N GLU A 191 28.24 -15.38 1.90
CA GLU A 191 29.56 -14.89 1.45
C GLU A 191 29.47 -13.46 0.90
N LYS A 192 28.42 -13.14 0.13
CA LYS A 192 28.16 -11.78 -0.36
C LYS A 192 28.01 -10.76 0.77
N LEU A 193 27.37 -11.14 1.87
CA LEU A 193 27.20 -10.25 3.03
C LEU A 193 28.51 -10.04 3.78
N THR A 194 29.41 -11.04 3.80
CA THR A 194 30.70 -10.95 4.50
C THR A 194 31.80 -10.22 3.73
N ALA A 195 31.62 -10.01 2.41
CA ALA A 195 32.57 -9.29 1.57
C ALA A 195 32.76 -7.83 2.02
N SER A 196 33.97 -7.28 1.86
CA SER A 196 34.37 -5.96 2.35
C SER A 196 33.44 -4.81 1.90
N ILE A 197 33.14 -3.87 2.82
CA ILE A 197 32.21 -2.72 2.60
C ILE A 197 32.97 -1.42 2.21
N ALA A 198 34.27 -1.47 1.94
CA ALA A 198 35.05 -0.24 1.71
C ALA A 198 34.42 0.68 0.64
N GLY A 199 34.17 1.94 1.01
CA GLY A 199 33.65 2.98 0.10
C GLY A 199 32.14 2.99 -0.14
N ILE A 200 31.35 2.27 0.64
CA ILE A 200 29.90 2.10 0.37
C ILE A 200 29.06 2.96 1.31
N ASN A 201 28.03 3.59 0.73
CA ASN A 201 26.99 4.31 1.46
C ASN A 201 26.28 3.39 2.48
N ASP A 202 25.76 3.94 3.58
CA ASP A 202 25.08 3.17 4.64
C ASP A 202 26.00 2.17 5.39
N SER A 203 27.27 2.54 5.59
CA SER A 203 28.30 1.71 6.23
C SER A 203 27.83 1.04 7.52
N LYS A 204 27.16 1.78 8.43
CA LYS A 204 26.65 1.25 9.70
C LYS A 204 25.70 0.05 9.52
N LYS A 205 24.74 0.13 8.59
CA LYS A 205 23.77 -0.95 8.37
C LYS A 205 24.43 -2.17 7.73
N ARG A 206 25.37 -1.93 6.81
CA ARG A 206 26.11 -3.04 6.17
C ARG A 206 27.08 -3.71 7.13
N THR A 207 27.76 -2.96 8.00
CA THR A 207 28.63 -3.51 9.05
C THR A 207 27.84 -4.41 9.99
N ARG A 208 26.65 -3.98 10.41
CA ARG A 208 25.74 -4.82 11.21
C ARG A 208 25.39 -6.13 10.48
N LEU A 209 25.03 -6.07 9.20
CA LEU A 209 24.73 -7.28 8.41
C LEU A 209 25.94 -8.20 8.28
N GLN A 210 27.14 -7.65 8.12
CA GLN A 210 28.40 -8.42 8.11
C GLN A 210 28.65 -9.15 9.42
N GLU A 211 28.48 -8.46 10.55
CA GLU A 211 28.65 -9.02 11.88
C GLU A 211 27.67 -10.17 12.10
N MET A 212 26.38 -9.95 11.79
CA MET A 212 25.34 -10.98 11.87
C MET A 212 25.64 -12.19 10.97
N ALA A 213 26.13 -11.98 9.75
CA ALA A 213 26.49 -13.06 8.83
C ALA A 213 27.67 -13.90 9.36
N ARG A 214 28.71 -13.27 9.93
CA ARG A 214 29.86 -13.97 10.54
C ARG A 214 29.44 -14.78 11.76
N GLU A 215 28.59 -14.22 12.62
CA GLU A 215 28.03 -14.94 13.76
C GLU A 215 27.26 -16.18 13.31
N HIS A 216 26.46 -16.06 12.25
CA HIS A 216 25.70 -17.18 11.70
C HIS A 216 26.62 -18.29 11.16
N GLN A 217 27.69 -17.94 10.44
CA GLN A 217 28.70 -18.89 9.96
C GLN A 217 29.39 -19.64 11.11
N ASN A 218 29.74 -18.93 12.19
CA ASN A 218 30.38 -19.53 13.36
C ASN A 218 29.47 -20.51 14.12
N ARG A 219 28.15 -20.26 14.14
CA ARG A 219 27.16 -21.16 14.77
C ARG A 219 26.94 -22.43 13.95
N GLY A 220 26.85 -22.31 12.63
CA GLY A 220 26.63 -23.47 11.73
C GLY A 220 27.75 -24.51 11.78
N GLY A 221 28.99 -24.07 12.03
CA GLY A 221 30.17 -24.95 12.14
C GLY A 221 30.23 -25.82 13.40
N GLN A 222 29.32 -25.66 14.37
CA GLN A 222 29.29 -26.46 15.61
C GLN A 222 28.29 -27.63 15.57
N THR A 223 27.56 -27.79 14.47
CA THR A 223 26.47 -28.78 14.33
C THR A 223 26.82 -29.97 13.41
N LEU A 224 28.10 -30.15 13.07
CA LEU A 224 28.64 -31.29 12.30
C LEU A 224 29.68 -32.03 13.13
#